data_AF-A0AAW8LG96-F1
#
_entry.id   AF-A0AAW8LG96-F1
#
_cell.length_a   1.000
_cell.length_b   1.000
_cell.length_c   1.000
_cell.angle_alpha   90.00
_cell.angle_beta   90.00
_cell.angle_gamma   90.00
#
_symmetry.space_group_name_H-M   'P 1'
#
loop_
_entity.id
_entity.type
_entity.pdbx_description
1 polymer ?
#
loop_
_entity_poly.entity_id
_entity_poly.type
_entity_poly.pdbx_seq_one_letter_code
_entity_poly.pdbx_strand_id
1 'polypeptide(L)'
;MIHDRASDTYFKTTFVVIGERPVAWVDKASRLSTLWLGVYVMLFLTMLINGLLWLLGYLASDVASERLNGGGGLVLAATLVVSNLLIHEAGHVLALRWCGRRPDKVGFKMNYWVMPAFFVRMNQVSLLPRRERLLCHSAGLFANLIAVNLLVLCQEVLGLGEEGRYGTALVMIFVATNLLPLWNADGQRMLLACFDLEEVEGWSDAPKPILVLRIVSLGVLAYIIIFVVVSFLWR
;
A
#
# COMPACT_ATOMS: atom_id res chain seq x y z
N MET A 1 -4.95 16.26 16.55
CA MET A 1 -5.70 16.88 15.43
C MET A 1 -7.17 16.97 15.79
N ILE A 2 -7.86 18.03 15.37
CA ILE A 2 -9.31 18.22 15.51
C ILE A 2 -9.93 18.26 14.10
N HIS A 3 -11.09 17.63 13.93
CA HIS A 3 -11.89 17.71 12.71
C HIS A 3 -13.10 18.61 12.94
N ASP A 4 -13.17 19.71 12.21
CA ASP A 4 -14.37 20.55 12.15
C ASP A 4 -15.34 19.96 11.13
N ARG A 5 -16.50 19.50 11.63
CA ARG A 5 -17.53 18.88 10.79
C ARG A 5 -18.28 19.89 9.91
N ALA A 6 -18.32 21.17 10.28
CA ALA A 6 -19.07 22.18 9.54
C ALA A 6 -18.30 22.61 8.29
N SER A 7 -16.99 22.79 8.41
CA SER A 7 -16.11 23.19 7.32
C SER A 7 -15.41 22.02 6.61
N ASP A 8 -15.48 20.81 7.16
CA ASP A 8 -14.73 19.63 6.72
C ASP A 8 -13.20 19.85 6.67
N THR A 9 -12.68 20.65 7.61
CA THR A 9 -11.25 20.97 7.71
C THR A 9 -10.61 20.39 8.97
N TYR A 10 -9.33 20.06 8.87
CA TYR A 10 -8.54 19.48 9.96
C TYR A 10 -7.60 20.53 10.54
N PHE A 11 -7.59 20.67 11.86
CA PHE A 11 -6.76 21.62 12.57
C PHE A 11 -5.76 20.91 13.49
N LYS A 12 -4.51 21.36 13.46
CA LYS A 12 -3.50 21.00 14.46
C LYS A 12 -3.58 22.03 15.58
N THR A 13 -3.89 21.59 16.79
CA THR A 13 -3.96 22.48 17.96
C THR A 13 -3.05 21.97 19.06
N THR A 14 -2.40 22.90 19.73
CA THR A 14 -1.69 22.71 21.01
C THR A 14 -2.57 23.04 22.21
N PHE A 15 -3.76 23.60 21.99
CA PHE A 15 -4.63 24.05 23.06
C PHE A 15 -5.39 22.88 23.69
N VAL A 16 -5.26 22.77 25.02
CA VAL A 16 -6.01 21.83 25.87
C VAL A 16 -7.49 22.25 25.98
N VAL A 17 -7.80 23.51 25.66
CA VAL A 17 -9.12 24.12 25.83
C VAL A 17 -9.74 24.43 24.47
N ILE A 18 -10.92 23.88 24.20
CA ILE A 18 -11.75 24.20 23.03
C ILE A 18 -13.01 24.91 23.55
N GLY A 19 -13.11 26.23 23.36
CA GLY A 19 -14.19 27.05 23.93
C GLY A 19 -13.99 27.36 25.42
N GLU A 20 -15.07 27.65 26.16
CA GLU A 20 -15.00 27.99 27.61
C GLU A 20 -15.06 26.77 28.54
N ARG A 21 -15.25 25.56 28.00
CA ARG A 21 -15.42 24.35 28.83
C ARG A 21 -14.18 23.45 28.73
N PRO A 22 -13.61 23.01 29.86
CA PRO A 22 -12.58 21.99 29.84
C PRO A 22 -13.18 20.69 29.31
N VAL A 23 -12.70 20.23 28.15
CA VAL A 23 -13.09 18.94 27.57
C VAL A 23 -12.10 17.90 28.08
N ALA A 24 -12.60 16.92 28.83
CA ALA A 24 -11.79 15.76 29.19
C ALA A 24 -11.52 14.93 27.93
N TRP A 25 -10.27 14.88 27.50
CA TRP A 25 -9.85 14.03 26.38
C TRP A 25 -9.98 12.57 26.80
N VAL A 26 -10.86 11.83 26.12
CA VAL A 26 -10.96 10.38 26.29
C VAL A 26 -10.26 9.73 25.11
N ASP A 27 -9.21 8.97 25.40
CA ASP A 27 -8.56 8.16 24.38
C ASP A 27 -9.56 7.12 23.85
N LYS A 28 -9.79 7.15 22.53
CA LYS A 28 -10.64 6.15 21.88
C LYS A 28 -9.96 4.79 22.03
N ALA A 29 -10.57 3.88 22.77
CA ALA A 29 -10.10 2.50 22.83
C ALA A 29 -10.09 1.87 21.42
N SER A 30 -8.99 1.18 21.10
CA SER A 30 -8.86 0.44 19.84
C SER A 30 -9.90 -0.67 19.77
N ARG A 31 -10.67 -0.72 18.69
CA ARG A 31 -11.57 -1.84 18.36
C ARG A 31 -10.79 -3.12 18.05
N LEU A 32 -9.55 -2.96 17.57
CA LEU A 32 -8.67 -4.06 17.23
C LEU A 32 -7.87 -4.53 18.46
N SER A 33 -8.09 -5.77 18.87
CA SER A 33 -7.31 -6.40 19.94
C SER A 33 -5.88 -6.69 19.50
N THR A 34 -4.97 -6.83 20.47
CA THR A 34 -3.55 -7.11 20.17
C THR A 34 -3.38 -8.45 19.46
N LEU A 35 -4.18 -9.46 19.85
CA LEU A 35 -4.16 -10.79 19.27
C LEU A 35 -4.52 -10.75 17.79
N TRP A 36 -5.65 -10.11 17.43
CA TRP A 36 -6.11 -10.03 16.05
C TRP A 36 -5.19 -9.18 15.17
N LEU A 37 -4.58 -8.13 15.73
CA LEU A 37 -3.51 -7.43 15.04
C LEU A 37 -2.30 -8.33 14.79
N GLY A 38 -1.90 -9.16 15.76
CA GLY A 38 -0.82 -10.12 15.61
C GLY A 38 -1.10 -11.14 14.49
N VAL A 39 -2.30 -11.72 14.48
CA VAL A 39 -2.76 -12.65 13.42
C VAL A 39 -2.73 -11.96 12.05
N TYR A 40 -3.24 -10.74 11.96
CA TYR A 40 -3.20 -9.93 10.73
C TYR A 40 -1.78 -9.71 10.23
N VAL A 41 -0.86 -9.28 11.11
CA VAL A 41 0.54 -9.03 10.75
C VAL A 41 1.24 -10.32 10.33
N MET A 42 1.02 -11.43 11.03
CA MET A 42 1.58 -12.72 10.62
C MET A 42 1.09 -13.13 9.24
N LEU A 43 -0.22 -13.05 8.99
CA LEU A 43 -0.78 -13.39 7.68
C LEU A 43 -0.24 -12.48 6.56
N PHE A 44 -0.16 -11.18 6.82
CA PHE A 44 0.44 -10.20 5.90
C PHE A 44 1.88 -10.58 5.56
N LEU A 45 2.72 -10.86 6.57
CA LEU A 45 4.12 -11.23 6.38
C LEU A 45 4.26 -12.56 5.63
N THR A 46 3.45 -13.56 5.96
CA THR A 46 3.45 -14.85 5.25
C THR A 46 3.11 -14.67 3.78
N MET A 47 2.04 -13.92 3.46
CA MET A 47 1.65 -13.65 2.06
C MET A 47 2.70 -12.82 1.31
N LEU A 48 3.34 -11.87 1.99
CA LEU A 48 4.42 -11.08 1.43
C LEU A 48 5.63 -11.95 1.10
N ILE A 49 6.08 -12.77 2.06
CA ILE A 49 7.21 -13.68 1.88
C ILE A 49 6.92 -14.67 0.74
N ASN A 50 5.74 -15.27 0.72
CA ASN A 50 5.35 -16.20 -0.34
C ASN A 50 5.35 -15.52 -1.72
N GLY A 51 4.77 -14.32 -1.83
CA GLY A 51 4.76 -13.56 -3.08
C GLY A 51 6.17 -13.16 -3.53
N LEU A 52 7.06 -12.78 -2.61
CA LEU A 52 8.44 -12.44 -2.92
C LEU A 52 9.26 -13.67 -3.35
N LEU A 53 9.08 -14.81 -2.68
CA LEU A 53 9.72 -16.07 -3.06
C LEU A 53 9.26 -16.53 -4.44
N TRP A 54 7.96 -16.44 -4.73
CA TRP A 54 7.43 -16.74 -6.05
C TRP A 54 8.01 -15.81 -7.12
N LEU A 55 8.06 -14.50 -6.85
CA LEU A 55 8.66 -13.53 -7.77
C LEU A 55 10.14 -13.81 -8.03
N LEU A 56 10.92 -14.13 -6.99
CA LEU A 56 12.33 -14.50 -7.14
C LEU A 56 12.49 -15.78 -7.96
N GLY A 57 11.65 -16.79 -7.73
CA GLY A 57 11.62 -18.02 -8.51
C GLY A 57 11.27 -17.76 -9.99
N TYR A 58 10.27 -16.92 -10.24
CA TYR A 58 9.89 -16.51 -11.59
C TYR A 58 11.05 -15.80 -12.31
N LEU A 59 11.68 -14.81 -11.66
CA LEU A 59 12.80 -14.05 -12.23
C LEU A 59 14.06 -14.90 -12.47
N ALA A 60 14.24 -15.97 -11.69
CA ALA A 60 15.34 -16.92 -11.86
C ALA A 60 15.05 -18.00 -12.93
N SER A 61 13.80 -18.17 -13.33
CA SER A 61 13.39 -19.17 -14.31
C SER A 61 13.63 -18.70 -15.76
N ASP A 62 13.95 -19.64 -16.66
CA ASP A 62 14.07 -19.35 -18.09
C ASP A 62 12.75 -18.88 -18.71
N VAL A 63 11.61 -19.12 -18.05
CA VAL A 63 10.27 -18.62 -18.44
C VAL A 63 10.22 -17.09 -18.40
N ALA A 64 11.04 -16.42 -17.58
CA ALA A 64 11.16 -14.96 -17.63
C ALA A 64 11.72 -14.44 -18.97
N SER A 65 12.38 -15.30 -19.74
CA SER A 65 12.91 -14.97 -21.08
C SER A 65 11.89 -15.15 -22.20
N GLU A 66 10.84 -15.95 -22.00
CA GLU A 66 9.72 -16.06 -22.94
C GLU A 66 8.79 -14.87 -22.79
N ARG A 67 9.10 -13.84 -23.57
CA ARG A 67 8.41 -12.57 -23.58
C ARG A 67 7.00 -12.66 -24.15
N LEU A 68 6.27 -11.58 -23.86
CA LEU A 68 5.09 -11.07 -24.55
C LEU A 68 5.26 -11.05 -26.09
N ASN A 69 5.25 -12.19 -26.75
CA ASN A 69 5.31 -12.29 -28.21
C ASN A 69 3.94 -12.05 -28.86
N GLY A 70 2.98 -11.45 -28.14
CA GLY A 70 1.66 -11.11 -28.66
C GLY A 70 1.01 -9.95 -27.90
N GLY A 71 0.24 -9.13 -28.62
CA GLY A 71 -0.52 -8.02 -28.03
C GLY A 71 -1.53 -8.43 -26.96
N GLY A 72 -1.98 -9.69 -26.96
CA GLY A 72 -2.90 -10.24 -25.96
C GLY A 72 -2.33 -10.27 -24.54
N GLY A 73 -1.09 -10.73 -24.36
CA GLY A 73 -0.44 -10.78 -23.04
C GLY A 73 -0.23 -9.40 -22.41
N LEU A 74 0.03 -8.36 -23.23
CA LEU A 74 0.18 -6.99 -22.75
C LEU A 74 -1.15 -6.44 -22.23
N VAL A 75 -2.24 -6.70 -22.94
CA VAL A 75 -3.59 -6.31 -22.52
C VAL A 75 -3.98 -7.02 -21.22
N LEU A 76 -3.68 -8.32 -21.10
CA LEU A 76 -3.93 -9.08 -19.89
C LEU A 76 -3.14 -8.52 -18.70
N ALA A 77 -1.85 -8.27 -18.88
CA ALA A 77 -0.98 -7.71 -17.85
C ALA A 77 -1.47 -6.32 -17.39
N ALA A 78 -1.81 -5.44 -18.34
CA ALA A 78 -2.37 -4.12 -18.03
C ALA A 78 -3.70 -4.25 -17.25
N THR A 79 -4.56 -5.18 -17.66
CA THR A 79 -5.84 -5.45 -16.97
C THR A 79 -5.62 -5.91 -15.54
N LEU A 80 -4.67 -6.82 -15.31
CA LEU A 80 -4.31 -7.29 -13.96
C LEU A 80 -3.77 -6.16 -13.08
N VAL A 81 -2.89 -5.32 -13.61
CA VAL A 81 -2.32 -4.17 -12.87
C VAL A 81 -3.41 -3.17 -12.48
N VAL A 82 -4.29 -2.80 -13.41
CA VAL A 82 -5.41 -1.87 -13.13
C VAL A 82 -6.39 -2.47 -12.15
N SER A 83 -6.74 -3.75 -12.31
CA SER A 83 -7.65 -4.45 -11.40
C SER A 83 -7.07 -4.50 -9.98
N ASN A 84 -5.77 -4.76 -9.86
CA ASN A 84 -5.09 -4.78 -8.57
C ASN A 84 -5.02 -3.39 -7.93
N LEU A 85 -4.85 -2.31 -8.71
CA LEU A 85 -4.95 -0.95 -8.19
C LEU A 85 -6.35 -0.64 -7.62
N LEU A 86 -7.41 -1.13 -8.27
CA LEU A 86 -8.78 -0.98 -7.76
C LEU A 86 -8.98 -1.76 -6.45
N ILE A 87 -8.47 -2.99 -6.39
CA ILE A 87 -8.51 -3.84 -5.19
C ILE A 87 -7.76 -3.15 -4.03
N HIS A 88 -6.62 -2.54 -4.31
CA HIS A 88 -5.83 -1.77 -3.34
C HIS A 88 -6.64 -0.66 -2.68
N GLU A 89 -7.21 0.25 -3.48
CA GLU A 89 -8.01 1.37 -2.97
C GLU A 89 -9.29 0.87 -2.27
N ALA A 90 -9.91 -0.20 -2.77
CA ALA A 90 -11.05 -0.83 -2.11
C ALA A 90 -10.68 -1.38 -0.73
N GLY A 91 -9.49 -1.95 -0.57
CA GLY A 91 -8.96 -2.42 0.72
C GLY A 91 -8.90 -1.30 1.76
N HIS A 92 -8.40 -0.13 1.37
CA HIS A 92 -8.40 1.06 2.23
C HIS A 92 -9.81 1.50 2.62
N VAL A 93 -10.73 1.60 1.67
CA VAL A 93 -12.13 1.98 1.95
C VAL A 93 -12.78 1.01 2.94
N LEU A 94 -12.56 -0.29 2.75
CA LEU A 94 -13.12 -1.33 3.61
C LEU A 94 -12.57 -1.24 5.04
N ALA A 95 -11.25 -1.11 5.21
CA ALA A 95 -10.62 -0.97 6.51
C ALA A 95 -11.10 0.30 7.24
N LEU A 96 -11.20 1.42 6.51
CA LEU A 96 -11.67 2.69 7.05
C LEU A 96 -13.12 2.58 7.55
N ARG A 97 -14.00 1.95 6.76
CA ARG A 97 -15.40 1.66 7.13
C ARG A 97 -15.50 0.77 8.35
N TRP A 98 -14.66 -0.27 8.44
CA TRP A 98 -14.61 -1.16 9.60
C TRP A 98 -14.20 -0.44 10.89
N CYS A 99 -13.26 0.50 10.81
CA CYS A 99 -12.89 1.40 11.91
C CYS A 99 -13.98 2.43 12.27
N GLY A 100 -15.11 2.43 11.57
CA GLY A 100 -16.25 3.32 11.80
C GLY A 100 -16.06 4.72 11.22
N ARG A 101 -15.16 4.87 10.24
CA ARG A 101 -14.88 6.12 9.53
C ARG A 101 -15.36 6.01 8.08
N ARG A 102 -15.51 7.14 7.40
CA ARG A 102 -15.89 7.17 5.98
C ARG A 102 -14.80 7.83 5.17
N PRO A 103 -14.57 7.39 3.92
CA PRO A 103 -13.60 8.07 3.07
C PRO A 103 -14.12 9.48 2.80
N ASP A 104 -13.25 10.48 2.91
CA ASP A 104 -13.67 11.87 2.72
C ASP A 104 -13.96 12.14 1.24
N LYS A 105 -13.09 11.62 0.36
CA LYS A 105 -13.25 11.67 -1.10
C LYS A 105 -12.70 10.39 -1.71
N VAL A 106 -13.44 9.81 -2.64
CA VAL A 106 -12.94 8.79 -3.58
C VAL A 106 -12.90 9.46 -4.93
N GLY A 107 -11.75 9.44 -5.59
CA GLY A 107 -11.55 10.15 -6.83
C GLY A 107 -10.68 9.38 -7.81
N PHE A 108 -10.70 9.87 -9.03
CA PHE A 108 -9.84 9.44 -10.11
C PHE A 108 -8.92 10.61 -10.46
N LYS A 109 -7.61 10.41 -10.42
CA LYS A 109 -6.61 11.40 -10.82
C LYS A 109 -5.71 10.79 -11.87
N MET A 110 -5.51 11.50 -12.98
CA MET A 110 -4.46 11.15 -13.94
C MET A 110 -3.13 11.55 -13.32
N ASN A 111 -2.30 10.59 -12.92
CA ASN A 111 -0.95 10.89 -12.45
C ASN A 111 -0.03 10.98 -13.67
N TYR A 112 0.63 12.13 -13.84
CA TYR A 112 1.57 12.40 -14.95
C TYR A 112 1.03 12.12 -16.36
N TRP A 113 -0.28 12.34 -16.59
CA TRP A 113 -0.95 12.17 -17.90
C TRP A 113 -0.95 10.77 -18.53
N VAL A 114 -0.25 9.79 -17.93
CA VAL A 114 -0.05 8.45 -18.52
C VAL A 114 -0.73 7.34 -17.71
N MET A 115 -0.92 7.50 -16.39
CA MET A 115 -1.53 6.45 -15.56
C MET A 115 -2.80 6.92 -14.84
N PRO A 116 -3.94 6.21 -15.01
CA PRO A 116 -5.10 6.40 -14.17
C PRO A 116 -4.78 5.98 -12.74
N ALA A 117 -4.74 6.94 -11.81
CA ALA A 117 -4.59 6.66 -10.39
C ALA A 117 -5.94 6.87 -9.69
N PHE A 118 -6.54 5.78 -9.23
CA PHE A 118 -7.63 5.86 -8.25
C PHE A 118 -7.02 6.26 -6.91
N PHE A 119 -7.66 7.20 -6.22
CA PHE A 119 -7.19 7.63 -4.91
C PHE A 119 -8.35 7.73 -3.93
N VAL A 120 -8.11 7.27 -2.72
CA VAL A 120 -9.01 7.44 -1.59
C VAL A 120 -8.37 8.41 -0.59
N ARG A 121 -9.01 9.55 -0.37
CA ARG A 121 -8.61 10.49 0.68
C ARG A 121 -9.04 9.94 2.04
N MET A 122 -8.05 9.70 2.89
CA MET A 122 -8.18 9.01 4.17
C MET A 122 -7.77 9.88 5.36
N ASN A 123 -8.09 11.18 5.37
CA ASN A 123 -7.60 12.10 6.41
C ASN A 123 -8.07 11.69 7.82
N GLN A 124 -9.23 11.04 7.91
CA GLN A 124 -9.78 10.48 9.15
C GLN A 124 -8.92 9.37 9.79
N VAL A 125 -7.97 8.77 9.06
CA VAL A 125 -7.05 7.75 9.62
C VAL A 125 -6.21 8.36 10.73
N SER A 126 -5.75 9.60 10.58
CA SER A 126 -4.95 10.29 11.61
C SER A 126 -5.64 10.40 12.97
N LEU A 127 -6.97 10.30 13.01
CA LEU A 127 -7.80 10.34 14.22
C LEU A 127 -8.04 8.96 14.86
N LEU A 128 -7.47 7.90 14.28
CA LEU A 128 -7.62 6.54 14.77
C LEU A 128 -6.50 6.16 15.74
N PRO A 129 -6.74 5.21 16.67
CA PRO A 129 -5.70 4.64 17.51
C PRO A 129 -4.58 3.99 16.67
N ARG A 130 -3.36 3.91 17.22
CA ARG A 130 -2.16 3.38 16.55
C ARG A 130 -2.42 2.12 15.70
N ARG A 131 -3.12 1.14 16.28
CA ARG A 131 -3.40 -0.17 15.67
C ARG A 131 -4.36 -0.08 14.48
N GLU A 132 -5.39 0.73 14.59
CA GLU A 132 -6.37 0.96 13.53
C GLU A 132 -5.74 1.74 12.37
N ARG A 133 -4.83 2.68 12.66
CA ARG A 133 -4.02 3.35 11.63
C ARG A 133 -3.15 2.38 10.86
N LEU A 134 -2.45 1.51 11.58
CA LEU A 134 -1.60 0.48 10.97
C LEU A 134 -2.42 -0.41 10.03
N LEU A 135 -3.60 -0.86 10.49
CA LEU A 135 -4.54 -1.62 9.66
C LEU A 135 -4.95 -0.81 8.41
N CYS A 136 -5.42 0.43 8.58
CA CYS A 136 -5.90 1.25 7.46
C CYS A 136 -4.80 1.53 6.42
N HIS A 137 -3.57 1.83 6.84
CA HIS A 137 -2.45 2.09 5.92
C HIS A 137 -1.91 0.83 5.25
N SER A 138 -2.02 -0.34 5.89
CA SER A 138 -1.58 -1.61 5.29
C SER A 138 -2.68 -2.32 4.49
N ALA A 139 -3.94 -1.90 4.62
CA ALA A 139 -5.08 -2.58 4.03
C ALA A 139 -5.03 -2.68 2.50
N GLY A 140 -4.55 -1.64 1.80
CA GLY A 140 -4.39 -1.68 0.35
C GLY A 140 -3.34 -2.72 -0.08
N LEU A 141 -2.19 -2.75 0.59
CA LEU A 141 -1.17 -3.79 0.33
C LEU A 141 -1.69 -5.18 0.70
N PHE A 142 -2.43 -5.32 1.79
CA PHE A 142 -2.98 -6.59 2.22
C PHE A 142 -3.99 -7.15 1.20
N ALA A 143 -4.87 -6.30 0.67
CA ALA A 143 -5.81 -6.67 -0.39
C ALA A 143 -5.08 -7.13 -1.66
N ASN A 144 -4.01 -6.41 -2.05
CA ASN A 144 -3.16 -6.82 -3.17
C ASN A 144 -2.47 -8.16 -2.93
N LEU A 145 -1.93 -8.37 -1.73
CA LEU A 145 -1.27 -9.62 -1.36
C LEU A 145 -2.23 -10.81 -1.42
N ILE A 146 -3.48 -10.64 -0.94
CA ILE A 146 -4.52 -11.66 -1.09
C ILE A 146 -4.76 -11.95 -2.57
N ALA A 147 -4.99 -10.92 -3.39
CA ALA A 147 -5.29 -11.07 -4.81
C ALA A 147 -4.14 -11.77 -5.56
N VAL A 148 -2.90 -11.34 -5.34
CA VAL A 148 -1.70 -11.92 -5.96
C VAL A 148 -1.49 -13.37 -5.53
N ASN A 149 -1.59 -13.69 -4.23
CA ASN A 149 -1.40 -15.06 -3.76
C ASN A 149 -2.50 -16.00 -4.31
N LEU A 150 -3.74 -15.52 -4.43
CA LEU A 150 -4.81 -16.27 -5.09
C LEU A 150 -4.54 -16.47 -6.58
N LEU A 151 -4.07 -15.44 -7.29
CA LEU A 151 -3.67 -15.56 -8.70
C LEU A 151 -2.55 -16.56 -8.89
N VAL A 152 -1.50 -16.52 -8.06
CA VAL A 152 -0.41 -17.49 -8.05
C VAL A 152 -0.96 -18.91 -7.81
N LEU A 153 -1.81 -19.08 -6.80
CA LEU A 153 -2.41 -20.39 -6.52
C LEU A 153 -3.21 -20.91 -7.71
N CYS A 154 -4.04 -20.07 -8.33
CA CYS A 154 -4.79 -20.41 -9.53
C CYS A 154 -3.87 -20.77 -10.71
N GLN A 155 -2.75 -20.07 -10.89
CA GLN A 155 -1.78 -20.35 -11.96
C GLN A 155 -1.08 -21.69 -11.75
N GLU A 156 -0.57 -21.94 -10.54
CA GLU A 156 0.21 -23.15 -10.23
C GLU A 156 -0.68 -24.41 -10.09
N VAL A 157 -1.89 -24.28 -9.53
CA VAL A 157 -2.77 -25.44 -9.26
C VAL A 157 -3.73 -25.73 -10.40
N LEU A 158 -4.29 -24.69 -11.04
CA LEU A 158 -5.29 -24.87 -12.10
C LEU A 158 -4.68 -24.82 -13.51
N GLY A 159 -3.37 -24.58 -13.63
CA GLY A 159 -2.65 -24.53 -14.90
C GLY A 159 -3.10 -23.38 -15.81
N LEU A 160 -3.58 -22.27 -15.22
CA LEU A 160 -4.03 -21.11 -15.98
C LEU A 160 -2.83 -20.35 -16.56
N GLY A 161 -2.55 -20.61 -17.83
CA GLY A 161 -1.84 -19.79 -18.83
C GLY A 161 -0.58 -19.04 -18.40
N GLU A 162 0.57 -19.38 -19.00
CA GLU A 162 1.86 -18.69 -18.78
C GLU A 162 1.80 -17.18 -19.04
N GLU A 163 0.91 -16.71 -19.91
CA GLU A 163 0.67 -15.30 -20.20
C GLU A 163 0.28 -14.47 -18.97
N GLY A 164 -0.38 -15.09 -17.99
CA GLY A 164 -0.81 -14.43 -16.75
C GLY A 164 0.32 -14.22 -15.75
N ARG A 165 1.38 -15.06 -15.78
CA ARG A 165 2.49 -15.02 -14.82
C ARG A 165 3.26 -13.70 -14.92
N TYR A 166 3.44 -13.20 -16.14
CA TYR A 166 4.06 -11.89 -16.38
C TYR A 166 3.28 -10.76 -15.68
N GLY A 167 1.96 -10.72 -15.85
CA GLY A 167 1.11 -9.74 -15.18
C GLY A 167 1.17 -9.86 -13.65
N THR A 168 1.13 -11.08 -13.12
CA THR A 168 1.30 -11.35 -11.68
C THR A 168 2.65 -10.82 -11.16
N ALA A 169 3.74 -11.01 -11.91
CA ALA A 169 5.06 -10.52 -11.54
C ALA A 169 5.12 -8.98 -11.50
N LEU A 170 4.55 -8.29 -12.49
CA LEU A 170 4.43 -6.83 -12.48
C LEU A 170 3.61 -6.32 -11.28
N VAL A 171 2.51 -7.00 -10.97
CA VAL A 171 1.70 -6.67 -9.79
C VAL A 171 2.51 -6.86 -8.51
N MET A 172 3.28 -7.94 -8.38
CA MET A 172 4.11 -8.17 -7.20
C MET A 172 5.23 -7.13 -7.06
N ILE A 173 5.85 -6.71 -8.18
CA ILE A 173 6.81 -5.60 -8.20
C ILE A 173 6.14 -4.29 -7.75
N PHE A 174 4.90 -4.03 -8.19
CA PHE A 174 4.12 -2.88 -7.73
C PHE A 174 3.84 -2.95 -6.21
N VAL A 175 3.51 -4.11 -5.67
CA VAL A 175 3.34 -4.30 -4.21
C VAL A 175 4.65 -4.05 -3.47
N ALA A 176 5.76 -4.63 -3.94
CA ALA A 176 7.08 -4.48 -3.32
C ALA A 176 7.54 -3.01 -3.31
N THR A 177 7.33 -2.29 -4.41
CA THR A 177 7.68 -0.87 -4.52
C THR A 177 6.78 0.03 -3.67
N ASN A 178 5.49 -0.28 -3.49
CA ASN A 178 4.60 0.44 -2.57
C ASN A 178 4.90 0.16 -1.09
N LEU A 179 5.52 -0.97 -0.78
CA LEU A 179 5.97 -1.30 0.58
C LEU A 179 7.23 -0.52 0.98
N LEU A 180 8.02 -0.05 0.01
CA LEU A 180 9.18 0.77 0.30
C LEU A 180 8.73 2.06 1.01
N PRO A 181 9.40 2.49 2.11
CA PRO A 181 9.07 3.70 2.84
C PRO A 181 9.49 4.96 2.07
N LEU A 182 8.89 5.17 0.90
CA LEU A 182 9.08 6.29 -0.01
C LEU A 182 7.90 7.28 0.08
N TRP A 183 8.09 8.46 -0.50
CA TRP A 183 7.19 9.61 -0.37
C TRP A 183 5.72 9.25 -0.66
N ASN A 184 4.85 9.44 0.34
CA ASN A 184 3.42 9.14 0.29
C ASN A 184 3.03 7.69 -0.04
N ALA A 185 3.99 6.78 -0.12
CA ALA A 185 3.72 5.36 -0.27
C ALA A 185 3.14 4.80 1.04
N ASP A 186 2.32 3.76 0.92
CA ASP A 186 1.72 3.11 2.07
C ASP A 186 2.76 2.46 2.99
N GLY A 187 3.87 1.96 2.46
CA GLY A 187 5.00 1.50 3.24
C GLY A 187 5.52 2.55 4.23
N GLN A 188 5.58 3.81 3.80
CA GLN A 188 5.98 4.91 4.67
C GLN A 188 4.92 5.18 5.74
N ARG A 189 3.64 5.23 5.36
CA ARG A 189 2.54 5.47 6.29
C ARG A 189 2.40 4.35 7.32
N MET A 190 2.62 3.11 6.90
CA MET A 190 2.68 1.92 7.75
C MET A 190 3.82 2.04 8.77
N LEU A 191 5.02 2.43 8.32
CA LEU A 191 6.19 2.66 9.18
C LEU A 191 5.90 3.75 10.23
N LEU A 192 5.34 4.89 9.82
CA LEU A 192 4.99 5.99 10.72
C LEU A 192 3.93 5.54 11.73
N ALA A 193 2.92 4.77 11.31
CA ALA A 193 1.90 4.23 12.19
C ALA A 193 2.47 3.25 13.23
N CYS A 194 3.45 2.42 12.86
CA CYS A 194 4.16 1.51 13.77
C CYS A 194 4.90 2.27 14.87
N PHE A 195 5.59 3.36 14.54
CA PHE A 195 6.33 4.17 15.50
C PHE A 195 5.47 5.25 16.19
N ASP A 196 4.20 5.37 15.81
CA ASP A 196 3.30 6.46 16.21
C ASP A 196 3.89 7.84 15.98
N LEU A 197 4.48 8.00 14.81
CA LEU A 197 4.94 9.28 14.32
C LEU A 197 3.83 9.91 13.48
N GLU A 198 3.71 11.22 13.57
CA GLU A 198 2.80 11.96 12.71
C GLU A 198 3.25 11.87 11.24
N GLU A 199 2.31 12.05 10.32
CA GLU A 199 2.62 12.05 8.89
C GLU A 199 3.61 13.18 8.57
N VAL A 200 4.80 12.79 8.12
CA VAL A 200 5.84 13.71 7.71
C VAL A 200 5.75 13.88 6.20
N GLU A 201 5.20 15.01 5.76
CA GLU A 201 5.16 15.34 4.35
C GLU A 201 6.57 15.60 3.81
N GLY A 202 7.43 16.36 4.50
CA GLY A 202 8.76 16.78 4.02
C GLY A 202 9.94 15.83 4.22
N TRP A 203 11.06 16.11 3.53
CA TRP A 203 12.38 15.50 3.78
C TRP A 203 13.07 16.09 5.02
N SER A 204 12.91 17.39 5.23
CA SER A 204 13.50 18.15 6.34
C SER A 204 12.95 17.75 7.71
N ASP A 205 11.69 17.34 7.74
CA ASP A 205 10.93 17.13 8.97
C ASP A 205 11.00 15.65 9.42
N ALA A 206 11.64 14.80 8.62
CA ALA A 206 11.73 13.36 8.89
C ALA A 206 12.80 13.07 9.94
N PRO A 207 12.48 12.27 10.97
CA PRO A 207 13.50 11.76 11.89
C PRO A 207 14.62 11.07 11.13
N LYS A 208 15.87 11.25 11.57
CA LYS A 208 17.09 10.65 10.98
C LYS A 208 16.93 9.16 10.59
N PRO A 209 16.36 8.25 11.41
CA PRO A 209 16.20 6.86 11.00
C PRO A 209 15.26 6.68 9.80
N ILE A 210 14.19 7.47 9.70
CA ILE A 210 13.26 7.43 8.55
C ILE A 210 13.94 7.99 7.30
N LEU A 211 14.76 9.03 7.45
CA LEU A 211 15.53 9.59 6.35
C LEU A 211 16.52 8.56 5.76
N VAL A 212 17.23 7.82 6.61
CA VAL A 212 18.13 6.73 6.17
C VAL A 212 17.34 5.65 5.43
N LEU A 213 16.20 5.23 5.96
CA LEU A 213 15.33 4.24 5.31
C LEU A 213 14.83 4.72 3.94
N ARG A 214 14.46 5.99 3.81
CA ARG A 214 14.08 6.60 2.52
C ARG A 214 15.22 6.53 1.50
N ILE A 215 16.44 6.87 1.90
CA ILE A 215 17.61 6.84 1.01
C ILE A 215 17.93 5.42 0.56
N VAL A 216 17.94 4.45 1.48
CA VAL A 216 18.14 3.03 1.14
C VAL A 216 17.05 2.55 0.17
N SER A 217 15.80 2.94 0.43
CA SER A 217 14.65 2.58 -0.41
C SER A 217 14.73 3.17 -1.81
N LEU A 218 15.29 4.38 -1.97
CA LEU A 218 15.57 4.95 -3.30
C LEU A 218 16.61 4.14 -4.06
N GLY A 219 17.65 3.66 -3.38
CA GLY A 219 18.65 2.77 -3.98
C GLY A 219 18.03 1.45 -4.45
N VAL A 220 17.17 0.85 -3.63
CA VAL A 220 16.41 -0.36 -3.98
C VAL A 220 15.46 -0.11 -5.15
N LEU A 221 14.72 1.00 -5.15
CA LEU A 221 13.82 1.36 -6.24
C LEU A 221 14.60 1.57 -7.55
N ALA A 222 15.71 2.29 -7.51
CA ALA A 222 16.57 2.50 -8.67
C ALA A 222 17.08 1.16 -9.22
N TYR A 223 17.51 0.25 -8.33
CA TYR A 223 17.91 -1.10 -8.73
C TYR A 223 16.75 -1.87 -9.37
N ILE A 224 15.55 -1.86 -8.80
CA ILE A 224 14.37 -2.51 -9.37
C ILE A 224 14.05 -1.93 -10.74
N ILE A 225 14.05 -0.60 -10.90
CA ILE A 225 13.79 0.06 -12.19
C ILE A 225 14.84 -0.35 -13.22
N ILE A 226 16.13 -0.29 -12.88
CA ILE A 226 17.21 -0.70 -13.78
C ILE A 226 17.05 -2.17 -14.15
N PHE A 227 16.79 -3.03 -13.16
CA PHE A 227 16.60 -4.46 -13.39
C PHE A 227 15.42 -4.73 -14.32
N VAL A 228 14.26 -4.11 -14.08
CA VAL A 228 13.07 -4.17 -14.93
C VAL A 228 13.41 -3.67 -16.33
N VAL A 229 13.96 -2.46 -16.47
CA VAL A 229 14.37 -1.86 -17.75
C VAL A 229 15.34 -2.76 -18.51
N VAL A 230 16.41 -3.25 -17.88
CA VAL A 230 17.42 -4.11 -18.53
C VAL A 230 16.83 -5.46 -18.91
N SER A 231 16.03 -6.07 -18.03
CA SER A 231 15.41 -7.38 -18.30
C SER A 231 14.34 -7.29 -19.40
N PHE A 232 13.60 -6.18 -19.47
CA PHE A 232 12.47 -6.02 -20.39
C PHE A 232 12.79 -5.25 -21.69
N LEU A 233 13.78 -4.35 -21.72
CA LEU A 233 14.13 -3.56 -22.91
C LEU A 233 15.40 -4.03 -23.63
N TRP A 234 16.31 -4.77 -22.97
CA TRP A 234 17.63 -5.08 -23.54
C TRP A 234 17.86 -6.54 -23.95
N ARG A 235 16.98 -7.47 -23.57
CA ARG A 235 16.88 -8.78 -24.23
C ARG A 235 15.92 -8.74 -25.41
#